data_AF-A0A016RUV6-F1
#
_entry.id   AF-A0A016RUV6-F1
#
_cell.length_a   1.000
_cell.length_b   1.000
_cell.length_c   1.000
_cell.angle_alpha   90.00
_cell.angle_beta   90.00
_cell.angle_gamma   90.00
#
_symmetry.space_group_name_H-M   'P 1'
#
loop_
_entity.id
_entity.type
_entity.pdbx_description
1 polymer ?
#
loop_
_entity_poly.entity_id
_entity_poly.type
_entity_poly.pdbx_seq_one_letter_code
_entity_poly.pdbx_strand_id
1 'polypeptide(L)'
;MLSDIFGDFVIDEEDTVKERVQFCTPEQYRAEIHNSGWFLNLQSRKDRKDEEERELVNHRAAYFFNRGQYVEAVEEYKSLLHDFKHSRTHSVAVIDSLIRCALKVPSFPQTELLRYLREYEQSALDYGDQLQYHAEKEVYAHIDGEDAQRKFVDAVCLLCATVDLPEHWLAFGARNDLEAGDNFRIGYHMRALVLLERHLNQAHGFVVDVLRKKIALLEEKLASLGYSSDQVQEARLRMGVDLVPNDEKAELSEELQRPAHDCRSKIGVYKTADDCKRILSDFRNKFRWMFEGYEL
;
A
#
# COMPACT_ATOMS: atom_id res chain seq x y z
N MET A 1 13.03 47.27 -10.15
CA MET A 1 13.76 46.15 -10.79
C MET A 1 13.05 44.80 -10.65
N LEU A 2 11.71 44.77 -10.66
CA LEU A 2 10.92 43.55 -10.86
C LEU A 2 9.90 43.71 -12.00
N SER A 3 9.78 44.93 -12.56
CA SER A 3 8.94 45.27 -13.72
C SER A 3 9.48 44.70 -15.03
N ASP A 4 10.79 44.45 -15.10
CA ASP A 4 11.47 44.09 -16.35
C ASP A 4 11.52 42.58 -16.59
N ILE A 5 11.01 41.77 -15.66
CA ILE A 5 10.96 40.29 -15.76
C ILE A 5 9.65 39.82 -16.42
N PHE A 6 8.60 40.66 -16.41
CA PHE A 6 7.28 40.33 -16.98
C PHE A 6 6.94 41.14 -18.25
N GLY A 7 7.87 41.96 -18.75
CA GLY A 7 7.64 42.85 -19.89
C GLY A 7 7.53 42.15 -21.24
N ASP A 8 8.11 40.95 -21.38
CA ASP A 8 8.22 40.23 -22.66
C ASP A 8 7.49 38.88 -22.64
N PHE A 9 6.32 38.81 -22.00
CA PHE A 9 5.37 37.73 -22.28
C PHE A 9 4.59 38.07 -23.55
N VAL A 10 5.28 38.08 -24.70
CA VAL A 10 4.62 38.12 -26.00
C VAL A 10 4.05 36.73 -26.24
N ILE A 11 2.74 36.60 -26.08
CA ILE A 11 2.02 35.43 -26.56
C ILE A 11 2.09 35.51 -28.09
N ASP A 12 2.90 34.66 -28.72
CA ASP A 12 2.93 34.54 -30.17
C ASP A 12 1.55 34.06 -30.65
N GLU A 13 0.73 35.00 -31.12
CA GLU A 13 -0.61 34.76 -31.69
C GLU A 13 -0.55 34.07 -33.07
N GLU A 14 0.62 33.62 -33.53
CA GLU A 14 0.77 33.07 -34.89
C GLU A 14 0.38 31.59 -35.05
N ASP A 15 0.15 30.84 -33.96
CA ASP A 15 -0.30 29.43 -34.04
C ASP A 15 -1.80 29.21 -33.78
N THR A 16 -2.60 30.27 -33.63
CA THR A 16 -4.07 30.14 -33.62
C THR A 16 -4.63 30.28 -35.02
N VAL A 17 -4.79 29.12 -35.69
CA VAL A 17 -5.72 28.97 -36.80
C VAL A 17 -7.05 29.62 -36.37
N LYS A 18 -7.38 30.75 -36.99
CA LYS A 18 -8.56 31.57 -36.71
C LYS A 18 -9.86 30.81 -37.02
N GLU A 19 -10.26 29.89 -36.15
CA GLU A 19 -11.68 29.70 -35.90
C GLU A 19 -12.14 30.99 -35.20
N ARG A 20 -12.90 31.82 -35.91
CA ARG A 20 -13.52 33.01 -35.33
C ARG A 20 -14.23 32.59 -34.06
N VAL A 21 -13.72 33.02 -32.90
CA VAL A 21 -14.37 32.79 -31.60
C VAL A 21 -15.77 33.39 -31.71
N GLN A 22 -16.76 32.52 -31.83
CA GLN A 22 -18.14 32.92 -31.99
C GLN A 22 -18.68 33.15 -30.59
N PHE A 23 -18.72 34.41 -30.16
CA PHE A 23 -19.29 34.78 -28.87
C PHE A 23 -20.78 34.41 -28.85
N CYS A 24 -21.18 33.52 -27.93
CA CYS A 24 -22.58 33.17 -27.73
C CYS A 24 -23.28 34.21 -26.85
N THR A 25 -24.52 34.54 -27.19
CA THR A 25 -25.41 35.29 -26.29
C THR A 25 -25.93 34.38 -25.16
N PRO A 26 -26.33 34.91 -24.00
CA PRO A 26 -26.89 34.10 -22.90
C PRO A 26 -28.06 33.21 -23.33
N GLU A 27 -28.87 33.66 -24.29
CA GLU A 27 -30.01 32.91 -24.84
C GLU A 27 -29.57 31.78 -25.78
N GLN A 28 -28.36 31.88 -26.35
CA GLN A 28 -27.73 30.84 -27.17
C GLN A 28 -26.91 29.86 -26.33
N TYR A 29 -26.60 30.20 -25.08
CA TYR A 29 -25.89 29.32 -24.17
C TYR A 29 -26.80 28.18 -23.72
N ARG A 30 -26.45 26.96 -24.14
CA ARG A 30 -26.98 25.75 -23.54
C ARG A 30 -25.84 25.09 -22.78
N ALA A 31 -26.01 24.91 -21.48
CA ALA A 31 -25.07 24.12 -20.70
C ALA A 31 -24.98 22.74 -21.35
N GLU A 32 -23.76 22.34 -21.70
CA GLU A 32 -23.51 21.00 -22.20
C GLU A 32 -23.60 20.06 -21.00
N ILE A 33 -24.80 19.51 -20.78
CA ILE A 33 -25.07 18.57 -19.70
C ILE A 33 -24.53 17.22 -20.14
N HIS A 34 -23.32 16.95 -19.70
CA HIS A 34 -22.69 15.67 -19.94
C HIS A 34 -23.07 14.64 -18.88
N ASN A 35 -23.17 13.37 -19.28
CA ASN A 35 -23.37 12.27 -18.35
C ASN A 35 -22.11 12.05 -17.49
N SER A 36 -22.26 11.51 -16.27
CA SER A 36 -21.12 11.18 -15.39
C SER A 36 -20.10 10.32 -16.14
N GLY A 37 -18.83 10.73 -16.15
CA GLY A 37 -17.76 10.01 -16.85
C GLY A 37 -17.64 10.31 -18.34
N TRP A 38 -18.35 11.30 -18.89
CA TRP A 38 -18.24 11.70 -20.31
C TRP A 38 -16.80 11.97 -20.77
N PHE A 39 -15.97 12.55 -19.90
CA PHE A 39 -14.57 12.89 -20.16
C PHE A 39 -13.68 11.65 -20.35
N LEU A 40 -14.17 10.46 -20.00
CA LEU A 40 -13.49 9.19 -20.17
C LEU A 40 -13.73 8.57 -21.56
N ASN A 41 -14.80 9.01 -22.24
CA ASN A 41 -15.20 8.52 -23.56
C ASN A 41 -14.85 9.52 -24.66
N LEU A 42 -13.67 10.14 -24.57
CA LEU A 42 -13.14 10.91 -25.67
C LEU A 42 -12.90 9.94 -26.84
N GLN A 43 -13.74 10.02 -27.87
CA GLN A 43 -13.56 9.30 -29.14
C GLN A 43 -12.09 9.43 -29.56
N SER A 44 -11.46 8.30 -29.87
CA SER A 44 -10.07 8.28 -30.31
C SER A 44 -9.93 9.23 -31.49
N ARG A 45 -9.30 10.40 -31.24
CA ARG A 45 -8.83 11.22 -32.34
C ARG A 45 -7.82 10.34 -33.08
N LYS A 46 -7.91 10.27 -34.41
CA LYS A 46 -7.08 9.41 -35.27
C LYS A 46 -5.56 9.58 -35.05
N ASP A 47 -5.15 10.62 -34.33
CA ASP A 47 -3.76 11.01 -34.08
C ASP A 47 -3.32 10.88 -32.60
N ARG A 48 -4.08 10.18 -31.74
CA ARG A 48 -3.63 9.96 -30.35
C ARG A 48 -2.40 9.09 -30.30
N LYS A 49 -1.42 9.52 -29.50
CA LYS A 49 -0.24 8.71 -29.18
C LYS A 49 -0.62 7.61 -28.19
N ASP A 50 -0.02 6.43 -28.32
CA ASP A 50 -0.22 5.28 -27.42
C ASP A 50 -0.12 5.65 -25.93
N GLU A 51 0.74 6.61 -25.59
CA GLU A 51 0.90 7.12 -24.22
C GLU A 51 -0.34 7.87 -23.70
N GLU A 52 -0.98 8.68 -24.54
CA GLU A 52 -2.21 9.40 -24.16
C GLU A 52 -3.39 8.44 -23.98
N GLU A 53 -3.45 7.39 -24.81
CA GLU A 53 -4.46 6.35 -24.66
C GLU A 53 -4.23 5.53 -23.40
N ARG A 54 -2.97 5.17 -23.10
CA ARG A 54 -2.59 4.47 -21.86
C ARG A 54 -3.02 5.25 -20.61
N GLU A 55 -2.74 6.55 -20.55
CA GLU A 55 -3.16 7.40 -19.43
C GLU A 55 -4.69 7.50 -19.31
N LEU A 56 -5.40 7.58 -20.45
CA LEU A 56 -6.86 7.61 -20.45
C LEU A 56 -7.46 6.31 -19.88
N VAL A 57 -6.92 5.14 -20.26
CA VAL A 57 -7.32 3.84 -19.72
C VAL A 57 -7.06 3.78 -18.22
N ASN A 58 -5.88 4.24 -17.77
CA ASN A 58 -5.56 4.31 -16.34
C ASN A 58 -6.55 5.20 -15.57
N HIS A 59 -6.89 6.37 -16.11
CA HIS A 59 -7.89 7.26 -15.50
C HIS A 59 -9.31 6.67 -15.50
N ARG A 60 -9.70 5.91 -16.53
CA ARG A 60 -10.95 5.15 -16.54
C ARG A 60 -11.00 4.13 -15.41
N ALA A 61 -9.97 3.31 -15.31
CA ALA A 61 -9.87 2.29 -14.29
C ALA A 61 -10.00 2.89 -12.87
N ALA A 62 -9.24 3.95 -12.60
CA ALA A 62 -9.29 4.68 -11.33
C ALA A 62 -10.68 5.30 -11.07
N TYR A 63 -11.34 5.85 -12.10
CA TYR A 63 -12.69 6.38 -11.97
C TYR A 63 -13.70 5.29 -11.59
N PHE A 64 -13.69 4.15 -12.27
CA PHE A 64 -14.57 3.02 -11.95
C PHE A 64 -14.33 2.50 -10.53
N PHE A 65 -13.06 2.37 -10.12
CA PHE A 65 -12.70 1.96 -8.78
C PHE A 65 -13.27 2.90 -7.71
N ASN A 66 -13.12 4.21 -7.90
CA ASN A 66 -13.65 5.23 -6.98
C ASN A 66 -15.18 5.25 -6.91
N ARG A 67 -15.86 4.73 -7.93
CA ARG A 67 -17.33 4.59 -7.98
C ARG A 67 -17.84 3.24 -7.45
N GLY A 68 -16.94 2.37 -7.00
CA GLY A 68 -17.29 1.01 -6.54
C GLY A 68 -17.59 0.04 -7.69
N GLN A 69 -17.29 0.42 -8.94
CA GLN A 69 -17.48 -0.38 -10.14
C GLN A 69 -16.24 -1.24 -10.39
N TYR A 70 -16.00 -2.20 -9.49
CA TYR A 70 -14.73 -2.93 -9.42
C TYR A 70 -14.52 -3.89 -10.59
N VAL A 71 -15.58 -4.47 -11.15
CA VAL A 71 -15.49 -5.38 -12.30
C VAL A 71 -15.01 -4.60 -13.52
N GLU A 72 -15.60 -3.43 -13.78
CA GLU A 72 -15.21 -2.54 -14.86
C GLU A 72 -13.78 -2.02 -14.67
N ALA A 73 -13.40 -1.64 -13.44
CA ALA A 73 -12.03 -1.24 -13.13
C ALA A 73 -11.01 -2.35 -13.42
N VAL A 74 -11.34 -3.60 -13.08
CA VAL A 74 -10.48 -4.76 -13.36
C VAL A 74 -10.29 -4.96 -14.87
N GLU A 75 -11.36 -4.87 -15.67
CA GLU A 75 -11.25 -5.02 -17.12
C GLU A 75 -10.38 -3.92 -17.75
N GLU A 76 -10.53 -2.67 -17.28
CA GLU A 76 -9.67 -1.57 -17.71
C GLU A 76 -8.20 -1.79 -17.32
N TYR A 77 -7.91 -2.24 -16.09
CA TYR A 77 -6.53 -2.53 -15.69
C TYR A 77 -5.94 -3.77 -16.39
N LYS A 78 -6.74 -4.76 -16.77
CA LYS A 78 -6.30 -5.89 -17.61
C LYS A 78 -5.91 -5.41 -19.00
N SER A 79 -6.75 -4.58 -19.64
CA SER A 79 -6.43 -3.97 -20.93
C SER A 79 -5.17 -3.13 -20.80
N LEU A 80 -5.07 -2.31 -19.75
CA LEU A 80 -3.88 -1.52 -19.48
C LEU A 80 -2.63 -2.41 -19.42
N LEU A 81 -2.66 -3.51 -18.67
CA LEU A 81 -1.51 -4.41 -18.49
C LEU A 81 -1.08 -5.12 -19.77
N HIS A 82 -2.04 -5.57 -20.60
CA HIS A 82 -1.76 -6.48 -21.71
C HIS A 82 -1.68 -5.79 -23.08
N ASP A 83 -2.41 -4.68 -23.28
CA ASP A 83 -2.52 -4.02 -24.59
C ASP A 83 -1.45 -2.94 -24.79
N PHE A 84 -0.76 -2.51 -23.72
CA PHE A 84 0.21 -1.42 -23.76
C PHE A 84 1.62 -1.90 -23.38
N LYS A 85 2.62 -1.24 -23.97
CA LYS A 85 4.01 -1.40 -23.54
C LYS A 85 4.26 -0.57 -22.29
N HIS A 86 4.83 -1.22 -21.28
CA HIS A 86 5.18 -0.60 -20.01
C HIS A 86 6.69 -0.64 -19.79
N SER A 87 7.20 0.39 -19.12
CA SER A 87 8.43 0.21 -18.36
C SER A 87 8.14 -0.79 -17.23
N ARG A 88 9.16 -1.49 -16.74
CA ARG A 88 8.95 -2.52 -15.71
C ARG A 88 8.33 -1.96 -14.42
N THR A 89 8.73 -0.75 -14.01
CA THR A 89 8.12 -0.03 -12.88
C THR A 89 6.64 0.30 -13.13
N HIS A 90 6.27 0.67 -14.36
CA HIS A 90 4.85 0.86 -14.69
C HIS A 90 4.09 -0.46 -14.67
N SER A 91 4.68 -1.57 -15.14
CA SER A 91 4.08 -2.91 -15.01
C SER A 91 3.77 -3.25 -13.56
N VAL A 92 4.71 -3.05 -12.65
CA VAL A 92 4.53 -3.30 -11.20
C VAL A 92 3.35 -2.51 -10.65
N ALA A 93 3.29 -1.20 -10.93
CA ALA A 93 2.19 -0.34 -10.47
C ALA A 93 0.81 -0.74 -11.04
N VAL A 94 0.76 -1.15 -12.31
CA VAL A 94 -0.47 -1.61 -12.96
C VAL A 94 -0.92 -2.95 -12.37
N ILE A 95 0.00 -3.89 -12.13
CA ILE A 95 -0.30 -5.19 -11.51
C ILE A 95 -0.79 -5.00 -10.05
N ASP A 96 -0.16 -4.11 -9.26
CA ASP A 96 -0.62 -3.75 -7.91
C ASP A 96 -2.08 -3.24 -7.96
N SER A 97 -2.35 -2.27 -8.84
CA SER A 97 -3.67 -1.67 -9.00
C SER A 97 -4.71 -2.71 -9.43
N LEU A 98 -4.35 -3.60 -10.35
CA LEU A 98 -5.19 -4.70 -10.82
C LEU A 98 -5.54 -5.67 -9.67
N ILE A 99 -4.54 -6.10 -8.89
CA ILE A 99 -4.75 -6.97 -7.72
C ILE A 99 -5.67 -6.28 -6.71
N ARG A 100 -5.43 -5.02 -6.35
CA ARG A 100 -6.27 -4.27 -5.40
C ARG A 100 -7.72 -4.15 -5.88
N CYS A 101 -7.95 -3.96 -7.17
CA CYS A 101 -9.29 -3.94 -7.75
C CYS A 101 -9.93 -5.33 -7.70
N ALA A 102 -9.20 -6.37 -8.10
CA ALA A 102 -9.67 -7.75 -8.13
C ALA A 102 -10.08 -8.24 -6.74
N LEU A 103 -9.34 -7.88 -5.68
CA LEU A 103 -9.68 -8.21 -4.30
C LEU A 103 -10.99 -7.57 -3.81
N LYS A 104 -11.49 -6.52 -4.48
CA LYS A 104 -12.80 -5.90 -4.18
C LYS A 104 -13.95 -6.59 -4.90
N VAL A 105 -13.69 -7.52 -5.83
CA VAL A 105 -14.71 -8.28 -6.54
C VAL A 105 -14.95 -9.60 -5.80
N PRO A 106 -16.11 -9.81 -5.14
CA PRO A 106 -16.32 -10.94 -4.23
C PRO A 106 -16.17 -12.33 -4.87
N SER A 107 -16.42 -12.45 -6.17
CA SER A 107 -16.35 -13.70 -6.93
C SER A 107 -15.14 -13.78 -7.86
N PHE A 108 -14.08 -13.00 -7.59
CA PHE A 108 -12.90 -13.02 -8.44
C PHE A 108 -12.12 -14.33 -8.29
N PRO A 109 -11.67 -14.96 -9.39
CA PRO A 109 -10.97 -16.25 -9.31
C PRO A 109 -9.65 -16.15 -8.54
N GLN A 110 -9.49 -16.97 -7.50
CA GLN A 110 -8.24 -17.07 -6.72
C GLN A 110 -7.03 -17.45 -7.60
N THR A 111 -7.24 -18.29 -8.62
CA THR A 111 -6.20 -18.69 -9.59
C THR A 111 -5.65 -17.52 -10.39
N GLU A 112 -6.51 -16.54 -10.74
CA GLU A 112 -6.11 -15.32 -11.44
C GLU A 112 -5.31 -14.40 -10.51
N LEU A 113 -5.73 -14.23 -9.25
CA LEU A 113 -4.96 -13.47 -8.25
C LEU A 113 -3.54 -14.03 -8.09
N LEU A 114 -3.41 -15.36 -7.97
CA LEU A 114 -2.11 -16.02 -7.88
C LEU A 114 -1.28 -15.90 -9.16
N ARG A 115 -1.92 -15.79 -10.33
CA ARG A 115 -1.23 -15.51 -11.60
C ARG A 115 -0.66 -14.09 -11.59
N TYR A 116 -1.47 -13.09 -11.26
CA TYR A 116 -1.00 -11.69 -11.17
C TYR A 116 0.09 -11.51 -10.13
N LEU A 117 0.00 -12.20 -8.99
CA LEU A 117 1.03 -12.15 -7.97
C LEU A 117 2.38 -12.67 -8.49
N ARG A 118 2.39 -13.78 -9.25
CA ARG A 118 3.61 -14.29 -9.90
C ARG A 118 4.16 -13.34 -10.95
N GLU A 119 3.29 -12.69 -11.73
CA GLU A 119 3.70 -11.67 -12.70
C GLU A 119 4.30 -10.44 -12.01
N TYR A 120 3.76 -10.06 -10.84
CA TYR A 120 4.34 -9.03 -9.99
C TYR A 120 5.75 -9.43 -9.56
N GLU A 121 5.90 -10.60 -8.93
CA GLU A 121 7.18 -11.09 -8.40
C GLU A 121 8.27 -11.09 -9.48
N GLN A 122 7.94 -11.49 -10.71
CA GLN A 122 8.87 -11.48 -11.86
C GLN A 122 9.22 -10.07 -12.38
N SER A 123 8.40 -9.09 -12.04
CA SER A 123 8.54 -7.69 -12.48
C SER A 123 9.24 -6.82 -11.44
N ALA A 124 9.23 -7.20 -10.16
CA ALA A 124 9.91 -6.47 -9.09
C ALA A 124 11.43 -6.50 -9.28
N LEU A 125 12.10 -5.35 -9.17
CA LEU A 125 13.56 -5.25 -9.36
C LEU A 125 14.30 -4.61 -8.21
N ASP A 126 13.63 -3.73 -7.50
CA ASP A 126 14.22 -3.03 -6.39
C ASP A 126 13.46 -3.31 -5.10
N TYR A 127 14.02 -2.79 -4.01
CA TYR A 127 13.47 -2.95 -2.69
C TYR A 127 12.15 -2.19 -2.51
N GLY A 128 11.93 -1.10 -3.25
CA GLY A 128 10.65 -0.40 -3.27
C GLY A 128 9.55 -1.27 -3.89
N ASP A 129 9.84 -1.89 -5.02
CA ASP A 129 8.93 -2.85 -5.66
C ASP A 129 8.66 -4.06 -4.75
N GLN A 130 9.67 -4.57 -4.05
CA GLN A 130 9.54 -5.66 -3.09
C GLN A 130 8.70 -5.28 -1.85
N LEU A 131 8.85 -4.05 -1.35
CA LEU A 131 8.00 -3.53 -0.27
C LEU A 131 6.54 -3.44 -0.71
N GLN A 132 6.30 -2.97 -1.93
CA GLN A 132 4.95 -2.93 -2.51
C GLN A 132 4.41 -4.34 -2.78
N TYR A 133 5.28 -5.29 -3.17
CA TYR A 133 4.93 -6.70 -3.35
C TYR A 133 4.39 -7.35 -2.09
N HIS A 134 4.69 -6.82 -0.88
CA HIS A 134 4.01 -7.27 0.34
C HIS A 134 2.48 -7.01 0.35
N ALA A 135 1.92 -6.40 -0.69
CA ALA A 135 0.51 -6.55 -1.07
C ALA A 135 0.08 -8.03 -1.22
N GLU A 136 1.02 -8.97 -1.39
CA GLU A 136 0.78 -10.41 -1.36
C GLU A 136 0.03 -10.85 -0.10
N LYS A 137 0.24 -10.16 1.05
CA LYS A 137 -0.52 -10.41 2.27
C LYS A 137 -2.03 -10.23 2.02
N GLU A 138 -2.43 -9.29 1.18
CA GLU A 138 -3.85 -9.05 0.89
C GLU A 138 -4.41 -10.18 0.02
N VAL A 139 -3.61 -10.69 -0.93
CA VAL A 139 -3.97 -11.87 -1.73
C VAL A 139 -4.10 -13.10 -0.85
N TYR A 140 -3.09 -13.42 -0.06
CA TYR A 140 -3.11 -14.58 0.82
C TYR A 140 -4.10 -14.44 1.97
N ALA A 141 -4.56 -13.24 2.33
CA ALA A 141 -5.69 -13.06 3.25
C ALA A 141 -7.05 -13.45 2.64
N HIS A 142 -7.18 -13.43 1.31
CA HIS A 142 -8.44 -13.73 0.60
C HIS A 142 -8.50 -15.16 0.05
N ILE A 143 -7.44 -15.95 0.21
CA ILE A 143 -7.35 -17.32 -0.29
C ILE A 143 -7.38 -18.31 0.87
N ASP A 144 -8.19 -19.35 0.71
CA ASP A 144 -8.34 -20.43 1.68
C ASP A 144 -7.15 -21.41 1.63
N GLY A 145 -6.92 -22.10 2.74
CA GLY A 145 -5.94 -23.18 2.84
C GLY A 145 -4.71 -22.84 3.67
N GLU A 146 -4.11 -23.89 4.22
CA GLU A 146 -2.98 -23.83 5.16
C GLU A 146 -1.74 -23.14 4.58
N ASP A 147 -1.40 -23.43 3.30
CA ASP A 147 -0.27 -22.77 2.61
C ASP A 147 -0.49 -21.26 2.47
N ALA A 148 -1.73 -20.83 2.22
CA ALA A 148 -2.07 -19.41 2.15
C ALA A 148 -1.97 -18.74 3.53
N GLN A 149 -2.38 -19.43 4.61
CA GLN A 149 -2.19 -18.92 5.98
C GLN A 149 -0.70 -18.73 6.31
N ARG A 150 0.15 -19.72 5.99
CA ARG A 150 1.60 -19.63 6.21
C ARG A 150 2.21 -18.46 5.43
N LYS A 151 1.91 -18.35 4.14
CA LYS A 151 2.42 -17.26 3.28
C LYS A 151 1.91 -15.89 3.71
N PHE A 152 0.67 -15.80 4.16
CA PHE A 152 0.13 -14.58 4.75
C PHE A 152 0.94 -14.14 5.97
N VAL A 153 1.14 -15.03 6.93
CA VAL A 153 1.90 -14.72 8.15
C VAL A 153 3.35 -14.37 7.81
N ASP A 154 3.98 -15.07 6.88
CA ASP A 154 5.35 -14.75 6.44
C ASP A 154 5.43 -13.37 5.78
N ALA A 155 4.48 -13.03 4.90
CA ALA A 155 4.42 -11.72 4.26
C ALA A 155 4.26 -10.59 5.30
N VAL A 156 3.40 -10.77 6.30
CA VAL A 156 3.22 -9.78 7.37
C VAL A 156 4.45 -9.71 8.28
N CYS A 157 5.10 -10.84 8.61
CA CYS A 157 6.36 -10.85 9.35
C CYS A 157 7.46 -10.08 8.62
N LEU A 158 7.64 -10.34 7.32
CA LEU A 158 8.63 -9.63 6.49
C LEU A 158 8.32 -8.14 6.46
N LEU A 159 7.05 -7.75 6.30
CA LEU A 159 6.63 -6.36 6.32
C LEU A 159 6.94 -5.68 7.68
N CYS A 160 6.68 -6.35 8.80
CA CYS A 160 6.99 -5.83 10.14
C CYS A 160 8.50 -5.76 10.41
N ALA A 161 9.27 -6.76 9.98
CA ALA A 161 10.72 -6.78 10.09
C ALA A 161 11.38 -5.67 9.27
N THR A 162 10.78 -5.35 8.13
CA THR A 162 11.30 -4.36 7.19
C THR A 162 10.90 -2.95 7.58
N VAL A 163 9.65 -2.76 8.00
CA VAL A 163 9.09 -1.47 8.41
C VAL A 163 8.21 -1.69 9.64
N ASP A 164 8.76 -1.41 10.82
CA ASP A 164 8.15 -1.69 12.12
C ASP A 164 7.05 -0.67 12.49
N LEU A 165 5.96 -0.65 11.72
CA LEU A 165 4.82 0.26 11.89
C LEU A 165 3.63 -0.42 12.57
N PRO A 166 2.87 0.29 13.43
CA PRO A 166 1.65 -0.22 14.05
C PRO A 166 0.66 -0.86 13.07
N GLU A 167 0.48 -0.24 11.90
CA GLU A 167 -0.44 -0.70 10.86
C GLU A 167 -0.06 -2.09 10.31
N HIS A 168 1.24 -2.40 10.23
CA HIS A 168 1.72 -3.69 9.74
C HIS A 168 1.48 -4.80 10.76
N TRP A 169 1.68 -4.51 12.05
CA TRP A 169 1.35 -5.45 13.13
C TRP A 169 -0.14 -5.74 13.20
N LEU A 170 -1.00 -4.72 13.06
CA LEU A 170 -2.44 -4.93 13.02
C LEU A 170 -2.91 -5.70 11.77
N ALA A 171 -2.08 -5.80 10.72
CA ALA A 171 -2.41 -6.57 9.53
C ALA A 171 -2.57 -8.07 9.82
N PHE A 172 -1.93 -8.63 10.86
CA PHE A 172 -2.16 -10.01 11.30
C PHE A 172 -3.64 -10.30 11.60
N GLY A 173 -4.41 -9.28 12.02
CA GLY A 173 -5.85 -9.39 12.26
C GLY A 173 -6.73 -9.41 11.00
N ALA A 174 -6.16 -9.36 9.79
CA ALA A 174 -6.94 -9.42 8.55
C ALA A 174 -7.52 -10.82 8.29
N ARG A 175 -6.93 -11.86 8.87
CA ARG A 175 -7.45 -13.23 8.84
C ARG A 175 -7.96 -13.65 10.22
N ASN A 176 -9.21 -14.09 10.29
CA ASN A 176 -9.82 -14.58 11.54
C ASN A 176 -9.71 -16.10 11.72
N ASP A 177 -9.30 -16.80 10.67
CA ASP A 177 -9.20 -18.27 10.59
C ASP A 177 -7.78 -18.79 10.83
N LEU A 178 -6.85 -17.93 11.26
CA LEU A 178 -5.48 -18.32 11.55
C LEU A 178 -5.42 -19.31 12.70
N GLU A 179 -4.79 -20.45 12.45
CA GLU A 179 -4.46 -21.43 13.48
C GLU A 179 -3.24 -20.94 14.28
N ALA A 180 -3.50 -20.17 15.34
CA ALA A 180 -2.47 -19.59 16.18
C ALA A 180 -2.78 -19.75 17.67
N GLY A 181 -1.73 -19.79 18.49
CA GLY A 181 -1.86 -19.87 19.94
C GLY A 181 -2.44 -18.59 20.57
N ASP A 182 -2.83 -18.71 21.84
CA ASP A 182 -3.54 -17.67 22.60
C ASP A 182 -2.80 -16.31 22.66
N ASN A 183 -1.47 -16.36 22.58
CA ASN A 183 -0.59 -15.18 22.64
C ASN A 183 -0.60 -14.36 21.34
N PHE A 184 -0.97 -14.96 20.21
CA PHE A 184 -0.81 -14.35 18.89
C PHE A 184 -1.61 -13.05 18.78
N ARG A 185 -2.89 -13.12 19.14
CA ARG A 185 -3.83 -11.99 19.02
C ARG A 185 -3.48 -10.84 19.95
N ILE A 186 -3.20 -11.12 21.22
CA ILE A 186 -2.78 -10.08 22.17
C ILE A 186 -1.41 -9.51 21.79
N GLY A 187 -0.50 -10.34 21.27
CA GLY A 187 0.85 -9.97 20.91
C GLY A 187 0.91 -8.89 19.84
N TYR A 188 0.24 -9.09 18.69
CA TYR A 188 0.29 -8.09 17.62
C TYR A 188 -0.43 -6.78 17.98
N HIS A 189 -1.54 -6.83 18.74
CA HIS A 189 -2.20 -5.62 19.23
C HIS A 189 -1.30 -4.88 20.23
N MET A 190 -0.64 -5.60 21.13
CA MET A 190 0.25 -5.00 22.12
C MET A 190 1.49 -4.38 21.47
N ARG A 191 2.09 -5.05 20.49
CA ARG A 191 3.23 -4.48 19.74
C ARG A 191 2.83 -3.19 19.01
N ALA A 192 1.68 -3.19 18.34
CA ALA A 192 1.15 -1.98 17.71
C ALA A 192 0.93 -0.84 18.72
N LEU A 193 0.42 -1.15 19.91
CA LEU A 193 0.21 -0.18 20.99
C LEU A 193 1.54 0.45 21.46
N VAL A 194 2.54 -0.36 21.78
CA VAL A 194 3.84 0.15 22.27
C VAL A 194 4.55 0.98 21.19
N LEU A 195 4.41 0.62 19.91
CA LEU A 195 4.92 1.42 18.80
C LEU A 195 4.20 2.77 18.69
N LEU A 196 2.87 2.80 18.82
CA LEU A 196 2.10 4.04 18.83
C LEU A 196 2.49 4.96 20.00
N GLU A 197 2.68 4.41 21.20
CA GLU A 197 3.15 5.15 22.37
C GLU A 197 4.54 5.74 22.12
N ARG A 198 5.46 4.96 21.52
CA ARG A 198 6.79 5.44 21.12
C ARG A 198 6.70 6.58 20.10
N HIS A 199 5.86 6.42 19.08
CA HIS A 199 5.64 7.46 18.07
C HIS A 199 5.05 8.73 18.71
N LEU A 200 4.12 8.58 19.65
CA LEU A 200 3.52 9.71 20.39
C LEU A 200 4.58 10.49 21.17
N ASN A 201 5.51 9.81 21.83
CA ASN A 201 6.60 10.44 22.58
C ASN A 201 7.53 11.29 21.71
N GLN A 202 7.60 10.99 20.40
CA GLN A 202 8.43 11.69 19.42
C GLN A 202 7.62 12.68 18.56
N ALA A 203 6.30 12.69 18.67
CA ALA A 203 5.42 13.48 17.82
C ALA A 203 5.22 14.91 18.35
N HIS A 204 4.97 15.82 17.41
CA HIS A 204 4.65 17.21 17.68
C HIS A 204 3.48 17.70 16.81
N GLY A 205 2.82 18.77 17.25
CA GLY A 205 1.73 19.39 16.52
C GLY A 205 0.49 18.50 16.38
N PHE A 206 -0.24 18.64 15.27
CA PHE A 206 -1.54 17.98 15.06
C PHE A 206 -1.46 16.44 15.02
N VAL A 207 -0.29 15.87 14.77
CA VAL A 207 -0.08 14.41 14.73
C VAL A 207 -0.26 13.79 16.11
N VAL A 208 0.02 14.54 17.19
CA VAL A 208 -0.16 14.10 18.58
C VAL A 208 -1.60 13.68 18.85
N ASP A 209 -2.58 14.48 18.41
CA ASP A 209 -4.00 14.19 18.64
C ASP A 209 -4.48 12.98 17.83
N VAL A 210 -3.92 12.79 16.63
CA VAL A 210 -4.19 11.61 15.80
C VAL A 210 -3.65 10.34 16.49
N LEU A 211 -2.43 10.37 16.99
CA LEU A 211 -1.81 9.24 17.67
C LEU A 211 -2.53 8.90 18.99
N ARG A 212 -2.90 9.90 19.80
CA ARG A 212 -3.70 9.70 21.01
C ARG A 212 -5.04 9.01 20.73
N LYS A 213 -5.73 9.42 19.67
CA LYS A 213 -6.98 8.76 19.23
C LYS A 213 -6.75 7.31 18.83
N LYS A 214 -5.68 7.02 18.07
CA LYS A 214 -5.31 5.65 17.69
C LYS A 214 -4.99 4.78 18.90
N ILE A 215 -4.25 5.30 19.87
CA ILE A 215 -3.91 4.62 21.13
C ILE A 215 -5.19 4.28 21.89
N ALA A 216 -6.05 5.27 22.15
CA ALA A 216 -7.30 5.05 22.90
C ALA A 216 -8.20 4.00 22.25
N LEU A 217 -8.34 4.03 20.91
CA LEU A 217 -9.09 3.02 20.17
C LEU A 217 -8.51 1.61 20.35
N LEU A 218 -7.18 1.49 20.32
CA LEU A 218 -6.49 0.21 20.45
C LEU A 218 -6.53 -0.34 21.88
N GLU A 219 -6.46 0.54 22.88
CA GLU A 219 -6.66 0.20 24.29
C GLU A 219 -8.09 -0.30 24.55
N GLU A 220 -9.10 0.40 24.02
CA GLU A 220 -10.51 -0.05 24.08
C GLU A 220 -10.67 -1.42 23.41
N LYS A 221 -10.03 -1.61 22.24
CA LYS A 221 -10.03 -2.90 21.55
C LYS A 221 -9.42 -3.99 22.42
N LEU A 222 -8.24 -3.79 23.00
CA LEU A 222 -7.58 -4.75 23.89
C LEU A 222 -8.44 -5.09 25.11
N ALA A 223 -9.06 -4.08 25.73
CA ALA A 223 -9.98 -4.28 26.86
C ALA A 223 -11.20 -5.14 26.46
N SER A 224 -11.73 -4.94 25.25
CA SER A 224 -12.86 -5.73 24.72
C SER A 224 -12.53 -7.21 24.47
N LEU A 225 -11.24 -7.57 24.37
CA LEU A 225 -10.81 -8.95 24.13
C LEU A 225 -10.83 -9.82 25.41
N GLY A 226 -11.02 -9.22 26.59
CA GLY A 226 -11.25 -9.96 27.83
C GLY A 226 -10.00 -10.62 28.45
N TYR A 227 -8.79 -10.19 28.07
CA TYR A 227 -7.55 -10.66 28.68
C TYR A 227 -7.41 -10.17 30.13
N SER A 228 -6.75 -10.97 30.97
CA SER A 228 -6.45 -10.57 32.34
C SER A 228 -5.38 -9.47 32.39
N SER A 229 -5.33 -8.72 33.50
CA SER A 229 -4.28 -7.71 33.71
C SER A 229 -2.87 -8.32 33.63
N ASP A 230 -2.70 -9.55 34.10
CA ASP A 230 -1.42 -10.26 34.07
C ASP A 230 -1.00 -10.61 32.64
N GLN A 231 -1.94 -11.09 31.81
CA GLN A 231 -1.69 -11.37 30.39
C GLN A 231 -1.33 -10.10 29.62
N VAL A 232 -2.03 -8.99 29.88
CA VAL A 232 -1.74 -7.69 29.26
C VAL A 232 -0.35 -7.20 29.67
N GLN A 233 0.01 -7.32 30.95
CA GLN A 233 1.31 -6.92 31.45
C GLN A 233 2.44 -7.78 30.87
N GLU A 234 2.25 -9.10 30.79
CA GLU A 234 3.21 -10.00 30.17
C GLU A 234 3.38 -9.67 28.68
N ALA A 235 2.29 -9.52 27.93
CA ALA A 235 2.33 -9.15 26.52
C ALA A 235 3.13 -7.87 26.31
N ARG A 236 2.93 -6.86 27.16
CA ARG A 236 3.65 -5.58 27.08
C ARG A 236 5.15 -5.76 27.27
N LEU A 237 5.56 -6.58 28.24
CA LEU A 237 6.98 -6.89 28.48
C LEU A 237 7.60 -7.68 27.32
N ARG A 238 6.90 -8.70 26.81
CA ARG A 238 7.39 -9.59 25.75
C ARG A 238 7.46 -8.88 24.40
N MET A 239 6.44 -8.08 24.07
CA MET A 239 6.34 -7.39 22.79
C MET A 239 7.04 -6.03 22.78
N GLY A 240 7.41 -5.47 23.94
CA GLY A 240 8.18 -4.22 24.07
C GLY A 240 9.68 -4.43 24.30
N VAL A 241 10.18 -5.67 24.28
CA VAL A 241 11.54 -6.05 24.74
C VAL A 241 12.68 -5.26 24.11
N ASP A 242 12.55 -4.87 22.84
CA ASP A 242 13.54 -4.14 22.05
C ASP A 242 13.29 -2.63 22.01
N LEU A 243 12.19 -2.16 22.60
CA LEU A 243 11.81 -0.74 22.66
C LEU A 243 12.19 -0.10 23.99
N VAL A 244 12.69 -0.88 24.95
CA VAL A 244 13.25 -0.37 26.20
C VAL A 244 14.45 0.52 25.86
N PRO A 245 14.49 1.79 26.32
CA PRO A 245 15.62 2.66 26.11
C PRO A 245 16.81 2.09 26.88
N ASN A 246 17.62 1.28 26.20
CA ASN A 246 18.96 0.99 26.66
C ASN A 246 19.83 2.11 26.09
N ASP A 247 20.26 3.04 26.94
CA ASP A 247 21.19 4.14 26.61
C ASP A 247 22.54 3.64 26.02
N GLU A 248 22.74 2.32 25.90
CA GLU A 248 23.97 1.67 25.45
C GLU A 248 23.83 0.81 24.17
N LYS A 249 22.70 0.84 23.45
CA LYS A 249 22.58 0.15 22.15
C LYS A 249 22.30 1.09 20.97
N ALA A 250 23.08 2.17 20.93
CA ALA A 250 23.28 2.97 19.73
C ALA A 250 24.23 2.31 18.71
N GLU A 251 24.37 0.98 18.72
CA GLU A 251 24.83 0.25 17.52
C GLU A 251 23.63 0.04 16.62
N LEU A 252 23.36 1.12 15.89
CA LEU A 252 22.39 1.25 14.84
C LEU A 252 22.60 0.12 13.83
N SER A 253 21.59 -0.73 13.66
CA SER A 253 21.41 -1.41 12.39
C SER A 253 21.38 -0.31 11.31
N GLU A 254 22.45 -0.21 10.52
CA GLU A 254 22.59 0.75 9.42
C GLU A 254 21.44 0.65 8.39
N GLU A 255 20.63 -0.41 8.44
CA GLU A 255 19.44 -0.58 7.60
C GLU A 255 18.24 0.28 8.05
N LEU A 256 18.07 0.56 9.35
CA LEU A 256 16.90 1.29 9.90
C LEU A 256 17.03 2.82 9.83
N GLN A 257 18.22 3.34 9.51
CA GLN A 257 18.48 4.79 9.42
C GLN A 257 18.33 5.37 8.01
N ARG A 258 18.01 4.56 7.01
CA ARG A 258 17.93 5.07 5.65
C ARG A 258 16.63 5.84 5.45
N PRO A 259 16.68 7.10 4.98
CA PRO A 259 15.48 7.85 4.67
C PRO A 259 14.63 7.11 3.63
N ALA A 260 13.31 7.21 3.71
CA ALA A 260 12.36 6.55 2.79
C ALA A 260 12.56 6.89 1.30
N HIS A 261 13.40 7.88 0.98
CA HIS A 261 13.76 8.29 -0.38
C HIS A 261 15.01 7.59 -0.94
N ASP A 262 15.72 6.78 -0.14
CA ASP A 262 16.84 5.94 -0.61
C ASP A 262 16.39 4.60 -1.25
N CYS A 263 15.09 4.34 -1.31
CA CYS A 263 14.52 3.10 -1.88
C CYS A 263 14.85 2.87 -3.37
N ARG A 264 15.27 3.91 -4.10
CA ARG A 264 15.70 3.80 -5.52
C ARG A 264 17.20 3.57 -5.70
N SER A 265 17.98 3.59 -4.62
CA SER A 265 19.43 3.64 -4.68
C SER A 265 20.06 2.30 -4.32
N LYS A 266 20.39 1.54 -5.38
CA LYS A 266 21.33 0.40 -5.47
C LYS A 266 20.74 -1.01 -5.35
N ILE A 267 21.17 -1.83 -6.31
CA ILE A 267 21.00 -3.28 -6.54
C ILE A 267 21.44 -4.18 -5.33
N GLY A 268 21.62 -3.62 -4.14
CA GLY A 268 22.04 -4.32 -2.92
C GLY A 268 20.97 -4.44 -1.82
N VAL A 269 19.71 -4.05 -2.08
CA VAL A 269 18.63 -4.04 -1.06
C VAL A 269 17.48 -5.01 -1.39
N TYR A 270 17.48 -5.62 -2.59
CA TYR A 270 16.54 -6.68 -2.94
C TYR A 270 16.82 -7.91 -2.07
N LYS A 271 15.90 -8.26 -1.15
CA LYS A 271 16.07 -9.42 -0.27
C LYS A 271 15.87 -10.68 -1.09
N THR A 272 16.88 -11.54 -1.15
CA THR A 272 16.78 -12.84 -1.81
C THR A 272 15.83 -13.76 -1.03
N ALA A 273 15.40 -14.87 -1.65
CA ALA A 273 14.59 -15.87 -0.94
C ALA A 273 15.28 -16.39 0.34
N ASP A 274 16.61 -16.52 0.34
CA ASP A 274 17.37 -16.94 1.50
C ASP A 274 17.47 -15.83 2.57
N ASP A 275 17.60 -14.57 2.15
CA ASP A 275 17.50 -13.44 3.08
C ASP A 275 16.12 -13.38 3.74
N CYS A 276 15.04 -13.57 2.99
CA CYS A 276 13.69 -13.61 3.51
C CYS A 276 13.54 -14.73 4.55
N LYS A 277 14.05 -15.94 4.28
CA LYS A 277 14.04 -17.06 5.25
C LYS A 277 14.79 -16.72 6.53
N ARG A 278 15.97 -16.08 6.42
CA ARG A 278 16.75 -15.64 7.59
C ARG A 278 15.97 -14.60 8.39
N ILE A 279 15.42 -13.58 7.74
CA ILE A 279 14.62 -12.53 8.39
C ILE A 279 13.42 -13.14 9.11
N LEU A 280 12.71 -14.07 8.49
CA LEU A 280 11.59 -14.78 9.10
C LEU A 280 12.00 -15.56 10.34
N SER A 281 13.11 -16.31 10.26
CA SER A 281 13.67 -17.05 11.40
C SER A 281 14.02 -16.10 12.56
N ASP A 282 14.72 -15.01 12.27
CA ASP A 282 15.14 -14.03 13.27
C ASP A 282 13.93 -13.33 13.90
N PHE A 283 12.93 -12.96 13.10
CA PHE A 283 11.69 -12.35 13.55
C PHE A 283 10.90 -13.28 14.47
N ARG A 284 10.67 -14.54 14.05
CA ARG A 284 9.97 -15.55 14.84
C ARG A 284 10.72 -15.86 16.14
N ASN A 285 12.05 -15.84 16.13
CA ASN A 285 12.85 -16.01 17.35
C ASN A 285 12.75 -14.81 18.29
N LYS A 286 12.82 -13.58 17.76
CA LYS A 286 12.68 -12.35 18.54
C LYS A 286 11.33 -12.26 19.24
N PHE A 287 10.26 -12.61 18.53
CA PHE A 287 8.88 -12.57 19.02
C PHE A 287 8.33 -13.96 19.36
N ARG A 288 9.21 -14.89 19.78
CA ARG A 288 8.85 -16.30 20.03
C ARG A 288 7.59 -16.47 20.87
N TRP A 289 7.44 -15.65 21.91
CA TRP A 289 6.28 -15.67 22.80
C TRP A 289 4.94 -15.50 22.07
N MET A 290 4.88 -14.62 21.06
CA MET A 290 3.68 -14.41 20.24
C MET A 290 3.36 -15.63 19.36
N PHE A 291 4.40 -16.34 18.92
CA PHE A 291 4.30 -17.53 18.05
C PHE A 291 4.22 -18.85 18.84
N GLU A 292 4.13 -18.82 20.17
CA GLU A 292 3.88 -20.03 20.95
C GLU A 292 2.53 -20.64 20.57
N GLY A 293 2.52 -21.94 20.23
CA GLY A 293 1.33 -22.62 19.72
C GLY A 293 0.99 -22.31 18.25
N TYR A 294 1.87 -21.60 17.52
CA TYR A 294 1.78 -21.46 16.07
C TYR A 294 2.61 -22.58 15.40
N GLU A 295 1.96 -23.67 15.04
CA GLU A 295 2.60 -24.83 14.40
C GLU A 295 2.39 -24.81 12.87
N LEU A 296 2.99 -23.83 12.18
CA LEU A 296 3.03 -23.78 10.71
C LEU A 296 4.39 -23.36 10.12
#